data_AF-A0A202DWQ2-F1
#
_entry.id   AF-A0A202DWQ2-F1
#
_cell.length_a   1.000
_cell.length_b   1.000
_cell.length_c   1.000
_cell.angle_alpha   90.00
_cell.angle_beta   90.00
_cell.angle_gamma   90.00
#
_symmetry.space_group_name_H-M   'P 1'
#
loop_
_entity.id
_entity.type
_entity.pdbx_description
1 polymer ?
#
loop_
_entity_poly.entity_id
_entity_poly.type
_entity_poly.pdbx_seq_one_letter_code
_entity_poly.pdbx_strand_id
1 'polypeptide(L)'
;MSLNSLKNLLLPVLCFTTFLTFVTPEAALAERRRNPEKKIERLSKKLNLSESQENDVREIFEKAREDKACREIDSKRETKICRKEKREEIDRQITAVLDESQAKQFEEMKAKREAHRRQRKGRHDRMSEEDRS
;
A
#
# COMPACT_ATOMS: atom_id res chain seq x y z
N MET A 1 2.02 55.06 44.52
CA MET A 1 3.24 55.68 43.97
C MET A 1 4.26 54.58 43.75
N SER A 2 4.69 54.44 42.49
CA SER A 2 5.71 53.49 42.01
C SER A 2 7.10 53.84 42.56
N LEU A 3 7.99 52.84 42.66
CA LEU A 3 9.42 52.97 42.35
C LEU A 3 10.05 51.58 42.04
N ASN A 4 10.24 51.35 40.74
CA ASN A 4 11.36 50.71 40.02
C ASN A 4 12.16 49.54 40.65
N SER A 5 12.33 48.43 39.91
CA SER A 5 13.67 47.96 39.47
C SER A 5 13.61 46.69 38.59
N LEU A 6 14.24 46.80 37.41
CA LEU A 6 14.99 45.81 36.63
C LEU A 6 14.83 44.31 36.90
N LYS A 7 14.49 43.56 35.83
CA LYS A 7 15.38 42.55 35.21
C LYS A 7 14.74 42.04 33.91
N ASN A 8 15.40 42.33 32.79
CA ASN A 8 15.23 41.56 31.57
C ASN A 8 15.69 40.12 31.85
N LEU A 9 14.78 39.15 31.73
CA LEU A 9 15.16 37.77 31.47
C LEU A 9 14.17 37.17 30.48
N LEU A 10 14.58 37.25 29.21
CA LEU A 10 14.25 36.27 28.18
C LEU A 10 14.31 34.85 28.77
N LEU A 11 13.20 34.13 28.71
CA LEU A 11 13.17 32.70 28.42
C LEU A 11 11.73 32.34 28.03
N PRO A 12 11.45 32.07 26.75
CA PRO A 12 10.12 31.71 26.30
C PRO A 12 9.74 30.36 26.91
N VAL A 13 8.52 30.31 27.42
CA VAL A 13 7.77 29.11 27.78
C VAL A 13 7.66 28.23 26.54
N LEU A 14 8.63 27.34 26.34
CA LEU A 14 8.57 26.29 25.34
C LEU A 14 7.94 25.08 26.05
N CYS A 15 6.60 25.11 26.13
CA CYS A 15 5.79 23.97 26.50
C CYS A 15 6.05 22.84 25.50
N PHE A 16 7.04 22.01 25.81
CA PHE A 16 7.19 20.68 25.23
C PHE A 16 6.01 19.83 25.73
N THR A 17 4.85 19.98 25.10
CA THR A 17 3.74 19.04 25.28
C THR A 17 4.06 17.78 24.50
N THR A 18 4.70 16.84 25.18
CA THR A 18 4.82 15.45 24.73
C THR A 18 3.42 14.84 24.62
N PHE A 19 2.85 14.85 23.42
CA PHE A 19 1.69 14.03 23.10
C PHE A 19 2.13 12.56 23.06
N LEU A 20 1.96 11.83 24.17
CA LEU A 20 1.89 10.38 24.12
C LEU A 20 0.53 10.00 23.54
N THR A 21 0.48 9.74 22.23
CA THR A 21 -0.69 9.13 21.62
C THR A 21 -0.71 7.65 21.98
N PHE A 22 -1.69 7.27 22.80
CA PHE A 22 -2.12 5.89 23.01
C PHE A 22 -2.38 5.22 21.66
N VAL A 23 -1.68 4.11 21.37
CA VAL A 23 -2.04 3.21 20.29
C VAL A 23 -3.15 2.30 20.83
N THR A 24 -4.38 2.46 20.33
CA THR A 24 -5.48 1.52 20.56
C THR A 24 -5.35 0.32 19.61
N PRO A 25 -5.34 -0.93 20.10
CA PRO A 25 -5.27 -2.11 19.25
C PRO A 25 -6.69 -2.50 18.78
N GLU A 26 -7.26 -1.73 17.86
CA GLU A 26 -8.52 -2.04 17.18
C GLU A 26 -8.25 -2.75 15.83
N ALA A 27 -7.32 -3.72 15.81
CA ALA A 27 -6.93 -4.41 14.58
C ALA A 27 -7.19 -5.94 14.58
N ALA A 28 -7.57 -6.52 15.71
CA ALA A 28 -7.59 -7.98 15.88
C ALA A 28 -8.84 -8.71 15.33
N LEU A 29 -9.85 -8.01 14.78
CA LEU A 29 -11.16 -8.60 14.44
C LEU A 29 -11.53 -8.58 12.93
N ALA A 30 -10.55 -8.58 12.02
CA ALA A 30 -10.81 -8.57 10.56
C ALA A 30 -10.25 -9.78 9.79
N GLU A 31 -9.93 -10.88 10.48
CA GLU A 31 -9.05 -11.95 9.98
C GLU A 31 -9.75 -13.07 9.18
N ARG A 32 -10.51 -12.72 8.12
CA ARG A 32 -10.91 -13.70 7.09
C ARG A 32 -10.99 -13.14 5.66
N ARG A 33 -10.34 -12.00 5.41
CA ARG A 33 -10.17 -11.41 4.08
C ARG A 33 -8.68 -11.43 3.74
N ARG A 34 -8.33 -11.63 2.45
CA ARG A 34 -6.94 -11.64 1.94
C ARG A 34 -6.07 -10.65 2.72
N ASN A 35 -5.18 -11.15 3.58
CA ASN A 35 -4.48 -10.32 4.54
C ASN A 35 -3.56 -9.33 3.78
N PRO A 36 -3.85 -8.02 3.79
CA PRO A 36 -3.01 -7.00 3.15
C PRO A 36 -1.61 -6.93 3.79
N GLU A 37 -1.49 -7.24 5.08
CA GLU A 37 -0.20 -7.25 5.80
C GLU A 37 0.75 -8.27 5.20
N LYS A 38 0.27 -9.47 4.84
CA LYS A 38 1.12 -10.47 4.15
C LYS A 38 1.64 -9.98 2.80
N LYS A 39 0.94 -9.06 2.14
CA LYS A 39 1.45 -8.45 0.90
C LYS A 39 2.49 -7.38 1.20
N ILE A 40 2.24 -6.55 2.21
CA ILE A 40 3.15 -5.50 2.65
C ILE A 40 4.45 -6.12 3.14
N GLU A 41 4.39 -7.14 4.00
CA GLU A 41 5.55 -7.90 4.49
C GLU A 41 6.41 -8.45 3.35
N ARG A 42 5.78 -8.95 2.28
CA ARG A 42 6.48 -9.45 1.09
C ARG A 42 7.09 -8.34 0.24
N LEU A 43 6.47 -7.16 0.21
CA LEU A 43 7.03 -6.01 -0.52
C LEU A 43 8.18 -5.41 0.27
N SER A 44 7.99 -5.19 1.58
CA SER A 44 9.00 -4.80 2.54
C SER A 44 10.26 -5.64 2.42
N LYS A 45 10.14 -6.97 2.56
CA LYS A 45 11.29 -7.88 2.44
C LYS A 45 11.98 -7.88 1.09
N LYS A 46 11.27 -7.55 0.01
CA LYS A 46 11.83 -7.60 -1.35
C LYS A 46 12.50 -6.30 -1.74
N LEU A 47 11.92 -5.17 -1.34
CA LEU A 47 12.38 -3.83 -1.69
C LEU A 47 13.17 -3.16 -0.56
N ASN A 48 13.29 -3.83 0.59
CA ASN A 48 13.87 -3.26 1.82
C ASN A 48 13.24 -1.90 2.15
N LEU A 49 11.91 -1.89 2.29
CA LEU A 49 11.17 -0.66 2.57
C LEU A 49 11.55 -0.10 3.95
N SER A 50 11.63 1.23 4.05
CA SER A 50 11.71 1.89 5.36
C SER A 50 10.36 1.81 6.09
N GLU A 51 10.36 2.03 7.40
CA GLU A 51 9.12 2.07 8.19
C GLU A 51 8.11 3.11 7.67
N SER A 52 8.60 4.28 7.23
CA SER A 52 7.73 5.30 6.62
C SER A 52 7.11 4.81 5.31
N GLN A 53 7.90 4.19 4.43
CA GLN A 53 7.40 3.63 3.17
C GLN A 53 6.41 2.48 3.42
N GLU A 54 6.65 1.64 4.43
CA GLU A 54 5.70 0.59 4.81
C GLU A 54 4.36 1.16 5.27
N ASN A 55 4.37 2.27 6.02
CA ASN A 55 3.16 2.96 6.45
C ASN A 55 2.38 3.52 5.25
N ASP A 56 3.07 4.18 4.32
CA ASP A 56 2.44 4.73 3.12
C ASP A 56 1.84 3.62 2.24
N VAL A 57 2.58 2.52 2.04
CA VAL A 57 2.11 1.35 1.29
C VAL A 57 0.92 0.68 2.00
N ARG A 58 0.89 0.67 3.34
CA ARG A 58 -0.25 0.16 4.11
C ARG A 58 -1.50 0.99 3.86
N GLU A 59 -1.38 2.31 3.94
CA GLU A 59 -2.50 3.23 3.70
C GLU A 59 -3.05 3.07 2.26
N ILE A 60 -2.18 2.93 1.26
CA ILE A 60 -2.57 2.66 -0.12
C ILE A 60 -3.41 1.37 -0.22
N PHE A 61 -2.99 0.28 0.44
CA PHE A 61 -3.73 -0.98 0.40
C PHE A 61 -5.03 -0.95 1.20
N GLU A 62 -5.10 -0.19 2.28
CA GLU A 62 -6.32 0.01 3.07
C GLU A 62 -7.36 0.77 2.27
N LYS A 63 -6.98 1.92 1.66
CA LYS A 63 -7.85 2.67 0.74
C LYS A 63 -8.35 1.79 -0.41
N ALA A 64 -7.44 1.02 -1.03
CA ALA A 64 -7.81 0.10 -2.10
C ALA A 64 -8.74 -1.04 -1.66
N ARG A 65 -8.71 -1.44 -0.39
CA ARG A 65 -9.58 -2.48 0.17
C ARG A 65 -11.00 -1.94 0.40
N GLU A 66 -11.10 -0.70 0.82
CA GLU A 66 -12.37 0.01 1.05
C GLU A 66 -13.06 0.37 -0.26
N ASP A 67 -12.29 0.59 -1.33
CA ASP A 67 -12.82 0.84 -2.66
C ASP A 67 -13.70 -0.33 -3.17
N LYS A 68 -15.00 -0.04 -3.30
CA LYS A 68 -16.03 -0.95 -3.82
C LYS A 68 -16.42 -0.65 -5.27
N ALA A 69 -15.81 0.33 -5.94
CA ALA A 69 -16.27 0.83 -7.24
C ALA A 69 -16.45 -0.28 -8.30
N CYS A 70 -15.55 -1.26 -8.36
CA CYS A 70 -15.66 -2.36 -9.33
C CYS A 70 -16.58 -3.51 -8.88
N ARG A 71 -17.30 -3.41 -7.76
CA ARG A 71 -18.21 -4.46 -7.26
C ARG A 71 -19.64 -4.31 -7.77
N GLU A 72 -20.02 -3.09 -8.12
CA GLU A 72 -21.37 -2.72 -8.56
C GLU A 72 -21.54 -2.81 -10.09
N ILE A 73 -20.49 -3.21 -10.81
CA ILE A 73 -20.51 -3.35 -12.27
C ILE A 73 -21.04 -4.74 -12.65
N ASP A 74 -22.17 -4.79 -13.34
CA ASP A 74 -22.80 -6.05 -13.76
C ASP A 74 -22.07 -6.74 -14.92
N SER A 75 -21.45 -5.94 -15.80
CA SER A 75 -20.70 -6.44 -16.95
C SER A 75 -19.37 -7.05 -16.52
N LYS A 76 -19.19 -8.36 -16.80
CA LYS A 76 -17.92 -9.08 -16.54
C LYS A 76 -16.73 -8.41 -17.24
N ARG A 77 -16.95 -7.87 -18.44
CA ARG A 77 -15.91 -7.19 -19.24
C ARG A 77 -15.50 -5.89 -18.58
N GLU A 78 -16.45 -5.04 -18.23
CA GLU A 78 -16.18 -3.76 -17.57
C GLU A 78 -15.59 -3.95 -16.17
N THR A 79 -16.08 -4.93 -15.41
CA THR A 79 -15.49 -5.31 -14.11
C THR A 79 -14.00 -5.66 -14.26
N LYS A 80 -13.64 -6.37 -15.34
CA LYS A 80 -12.24 -6.74 -15.60
C LYS A 80 -11.38 -5.51 -15.93
N ILE A 81 -11.93 -4.56 -16.70
CA ILE A 81 -11.27 -3.30 -17.06
C ILE A 81 -11.09 -2.43 -15.81
N CYS A 82 -12.16 -2.17 -15.06
CA CYS A 82 -12.12 -1.41 -13.79
C CYS A 82 -11.08 -2.00 -12.82
N ARG A 83 -11.07 -3.33 -12.62
CA ARG A 83 -10.08 -3.97 -11.76
C ARG A 83 -8.65 -3.88 -12.30
N LYS A 84 -8.45 -3.76 -13.62
CA LYS A 84 -7.13 -3.55 -14.21
C LYS A 84 -6.66 -2.12 -13.92
N GLU A 85 -7.50 -1.13 -14.19
CA GLU A 85 -7.21 0.28 -13.93
C GLU A 85 -6.92 0.54 -12.46
N LYS A 86 -7.72 -0.01 -11.54
CA LYS A 86 -7.46 0.10 -10.09
C LYS A 86 -6.14 -0.54 -9.66
N ARG A 87 -5.73 -1.63 -10.30
CA ARG A 87 -4.40 -2.22 -10.03
C ARG A 87 -3.28 -1.32 -10.53
N GLU A 88 -3.41 -0.76 -11.74
CA GLU A 88 -2.42 0.15 -12.30
C GLU A 88 -2.31 1.44 -11.47
N GLU A 89 -3.43 1.93 -10.93
CA GLU A 89 -3.45 3.06 -10.01
C GLU A 89 -2.69 2.77 -8.71
N ILE A 90 -2.97 1.62 -8.08
CA ILE A 90 -2.24 1.19 -6.89
C ILE A 90 -0.74 1.05 -7.19
N ASP A 91 -0.38 0.47 -8.34
CA ASP A 91 1.02 0.32 -8.73
C ASP A 91 1.70 1.70 -8.90
N ARG A 92 1.00 2.71 -9.44
CA ARG A 92 1.51 4.09 -9.53
C ARG A 92 1.73 4.70 -8.15
N GLN A 93 0.76 4.57 -7.25
CA GLN A 93 0.85 5.10 -5.88
C GLN A 93 1.99 4.45 -5.10
N ILE A 94 2.17 3.13 -5.22
CA ILE A 94 3.31 2.43 -4.62
C ILE A 94 4.62 2.94 -5.22
N THR A 95 4.72 3.06 -6.55
CA THR A 95 5.96 3.53 -7.19
C THR A 95 6.35 4.93 -6.74
N ALA A 96 5.38 5.80 -6.46
CA ALA A 96 5.63 7.17 -5.99
C ALA A 96 6.26 7.26 -4.60
N VAL A 97 6.15 6.22 -3.76
CA VAL A 97 6.75 6.19 -2.41
C VAL A 97 8.10 5.47 -2.39
N LEU A 98 8.51 4.87 -3.51
CA LEU A 98 9.77 4.15 -3.64
C LEU A 98 10.88 5.07 -4.14
N ASP A 99 12.12 4.77 -3.74
CA ASP A 99 13.29 5.34 -4.42
C ASP A 99 13.48 4.71 -5.81
N GLU A 100 14.40 5.28 -6.60
CA GLU A 100 14.63 4.83 -7.98
C GLU A 100 15.06 3.36 -8.08
N SER A 101 15.86 2.88 -7.12
CA SER A 101 16.36 1.50 -7.11
C SER A 101 15.24 0.52 -6.78
N GLN A 102 14.43 0.85 -5.78
CA GLN A 102 13.27 0.09 -5.36
C GLN A 102 12.20 0.07 -6.46
N ALA A 103 11.97 1.19 -7.14
CA ALA A 103 11.02 1.29 -8.25
C ALA A 103 11.41 0.38 -9.42
N LYS A 104 12.69 0.35 -9.80
CA LYS A 104 13.20 -0.58 -10.83
C LYS A 104 12.94 -2.03 -10.44
N GLN A 105 13.27 -2.40 -9.20
CA GLN A 105 13.05 -3.75 -8.70
C GLN A 105 11.56 -4.11 -8.64
N PHE A 106 10.70 -3.16 -8.28
CA PHE A 106 9.26 -3.33 -8.28
C PHE A 106 8.70 -3.59 -9.69
N GLU A 107 9.16 -2.86 -10.69
CA GLU A 107 8.80 -3.09 -12.10
C GLU A 107 9.26 -4.45 -12.61
N GLU A 108 10.49 -4.88 -12.29
CA GLU A 108 10.95 -6.23 -12.63
C GLU A 108 10.08 -7.31 -12.00
N MET A 109 9.69 -7.13 -10.73
CA MET A 109 8.78 -8.04 -10.05
C MET A 109 7.42 -8.11 -10.73
N LYS A 110 6.89 -6.97 -11.22
CA LYS A 110 5.65 -6.92 -11.99
C LYS A 110 5.79 -7.66 -13.32
N ALA A 111 6.86 -7.42 -14.06
CA ALA A 111 7.14 -8.09 -15.33
C ALA A 111 7.23 -9.61 -15.16
N LYS A 112 7.96 -10.09 -14.13
CA LYS A 112 8.06 -11.52 -13.80
C LYS A 112 6.69 -12.13 -13.48
N ARG A 113 5.85 -11.44 -12.71
CA ARG A 113 4.48 -11.91 -12.40
C ARG A 113 3.63 -12.05 -13.67
N GLU A 114 3.70 -11.08 -14.57
CA GLU A 114 2.95 -11.10 -15.82
C GLU A 114 3.44 -12.21 -16.75
N ALA A 115 4.75 -12.43 -16.86
CA ALA A 115 5.33 -13.54 -17.62
C ALA A 115 4.83 -14.90 -17.10
N HIS A 116 4.87 -15.13 -15.78
CA HIS A 116 4.34 -16.35 -15.18
C HIS A 116 2.83 -16.53 -15.42
N ARG A 117 2.07 -15.43 -15.41
CA ARG A 117 0.64 -15.48 -15.70
C ARG A 117 0.37 -15.92 -17.14
N ARG A 118 1.11 -15.39 -18.11
CA ARG A 118 1.02 -15.79 -19.53
C ARG A 118 1.40 -17.25 -19.73
N GLN A 119 2.47 -17.70 -19.09
CA GLN A 119 2.91 -19.10 -19.14
C GLN A 119 1.85 -20.07 -18.59
N ARG A 120 1.16 -19.70 -17.50
CA ARG A 120 0.06 -20.52 -16.96
C ARG A 120 -1.13 -20.57 -17.91
N LYS A 121 -1.50 -19.45 -18.52
CA LYS A 121 -2.58 -19.41 -19.51
C LYS A 121 -2.27 -20.31 -20.71
N GLY A 122 -1.08 -20.19 -21.30
CA GLY A 122 -0.68 -21.01 -22.44
C GLY A 122 -0.51 -22.51 -22.15
N ARG A 123 -0.38 -22.92 -20.88
CA ARG A 123 -0.43 -24.34 -20.49
C ARG A 123 -1.87 -24.85 -20.38
N HIS A 124 -2.75 -24.06 -19.77
CA HIS A 124 -4.18 -24.38 -19.68
C HIS A 124 -4.81 -24.53 -21.08
N ASP A 125 -4.49 -23.62 -21.99
CA ASP A 125 -5.03 -23.63 -23.35
C ASP A 125 -4.61 -24.92 -24.11
N ARG A 126 -3.34 -25.33 -24.00
CA ARG A 126 -2.83 -26.59 -24.60
C ARG A 126 -3.50 -27.83 -24.04
N MET A 127 -3.64 -27.93 -22.72
CA MET A 127 -4.30 -29.08 -22.08
C MET A 127 -5.77 -29.18 -22.50
N SER A 128 -6.47 -28.04 -22.63
CA SER A 128 -7.86 -28.02 -23.08
C SER A 128 -8.08 -28.37 -24.56
N GLU A 129 -7.01 -28.34 -25.36
CA GLU A 129 -7.01 -28.71 -26.78
C GLU A 129 -6.69 -30.20 -26.96
N GLU A 130 -5.81 -30.73 -26.11
CA GLU A 130 -5.48 -32.16 -26.02
C GLU A 130 -6.66 -32.99 -25.47
N ASP A 131 -7.40 -32.50 -24.46
CA ASP A 131 -8.62 -33.15 -23.94
C ASP A 131 -9.82 -33.16 -24.92
N ARG A 132 -9.73 -32.42 -26.03
CA ARG A 132 -10.77 -32.31 -27.06
C ARG A 132 -10.48 -33.11 -28.33
N SER A 133 -9.27 -33.67 -28.45
CA SER A 133 -8.83 -34.49 -29.59
C SER A 133 -8.94 -35.97 -29.26
#